data_AF-A0A6L6C5W8-F1
#
_entry.id   AF-A0A6L6C5W8-F1
#
_cell.length_a   1.000
_cell.length_b   1.000
_cell.length_c   1.000
_cell.angle_alpha   90.00
_cell.angle_beta   90.00
_cell.angle_gamma   90.00
#
_symmetry.space_group_name_H-M   'P 1'
#
loop_
_entity.id
_entity.type
_entity.pdbx_description
1 polymer ?
#
loop_
_entity_poly.entity_id
_entity_poly.type
_entity_poly.pdbx_seq_one_letter_code
_entity_poly.pdbx_strand_id
1 'polypeptide(L)'
;MTTWRSAIATNVGLVREANEDAVAATDRMVVVADGMGGHAAGEVASELAVSVFARAITSEPSVAGLNAALHIVNQAILDDALAHPERAGMGTTLTA
;
A
#
# COMPACT_ATOMS: atom_id res chain seq x y z
N MET A 1 -0.70 -12.56 -27.43
CA MET A 1 -0.33 -11.87 -26.17
C MET A 1 -1.62 -11.52 -25.45
N THR A 2 -1.86 -12.08 -24.27
CA THR A 2 -3.06 -11.77 -23.47
C THR A 2 -2.83 -10.42 -22.80
N THR A 3 -3.75 -9.47 -22.95
CA THR A 3 -3.67 -8.15 -22.31
C THR A 3 -4.64 -8.12 -21.14
N TRP A 4 -4.15 -7.78 -19.95
CA TRP A 4 -4.98 -7.59 -18.77
C TRP A 4 -5.60 -6.19 -18.84
N ARG A 5 -6.92 -6.11 -18.61
CA ARG A 5 -7.62 -4.84 -18.43
C ARG A 5 -8.16 -4.84 -17.01
N SER A 6 -7.73 -3.85 -16.24
CA SER A 6 -8.16 -3.62 -14.86
C SER A 6 -8.82 -2.24 -14.76
N ALA A 7 -9.67 -2.09 -13.76
CA ALA A 7 -10.23 -0.82 -13.35
C ALA A 7 -10.14 -0.74 -11.83
N ILE A 8 -9.90 0.46 -11.32
CA ILE A 8 -9.81 0.73 -9.88
C ILE A 8 -10.94 1.67 -9.48
N ALA A 9 -11.54 1.41 -8.33
CA ALA A 9 -12.53 2.28 -7.71
C ALA A 9 -12.38 2.16 -6.19
N THR A 10 -12.46 3.29 -5.50
CA THR A 10 -12.42 3.36 -4.04
C THR A 10 -13.41 4.43 -3.57
N ASN A 11 -13.92 4.30 -2.35
CA ASN A 11 -14.90 5.21 -1.79
C ASN A 11 -14.80 5.22 -0.26
N VAL A 12 -14.82 6.42 0.34
CA VAL A 12 -14.80 6.61 1.81
C VAL A 12 -16.01 6.01 2.53
N GLY A 13 -17.12 5.81 1.82
CA GLY A 13 -18.39 5.37 2.39
C GLY A 13 -19.15 6.52 3.05
N LEU A 14 -20.08 6.17 3.95
CA LEU A 14 -21.01 7.13 4.58
C LEU A 14 -20.69 7.42 6.06
N VAL A 15 -19.69 6.73 6.62
CA VAL A 15 -19.43 6.71 8.08
C VAL A 15 -18.04 7.22 8.44
N ARG A 16 -17.03 6.94 7.61
CA ARG A 16 -15.65 7.33 7.87
C ARG A 16 -15.41 8.77 7.40
N GLU A 17 -14.52 9.47 8.11
CA GLU A 17 -14.13 10.85 7.76
C GLU A 17 -13.10 10.88 6.64
N ALA A 18 -12.24 9.87 6.57
CA ALA A 18 -11.18 9.73 5.58
C ALA A 18 -11.17 8.31 5.00
N ASN A 19 -10.66 8.21 3.77
CA ASN A 19 -10.48 6.93 3.11
C ASN A 19 -9.05 6.45 3.34
N GLU A 20 -8.89 5.34 4.06
CA GLU A 20 -7.57 4.76 4.34
C GLU A 20 -7.19 3.65 3.34
N ASP A 21 -8.01 3.44 2.30
CA ASP A 21 -7.70 2.51 1.21
C ASP A 21 -6.74 3.14 0.19
N ALA A 22 -5.74 2.37 -0.24
CA ALA A 22 -4.90 2.68 -1.39
C ALA A 22 -4.91 1.55 -2.42
N VAL A 23 -4.91 1.90 -3.70
CA VAL A 23 -4.94 0.94 -4.81
C VAL A 23 -4.08 1.42 -5.97
N ALA A 24 -3.36 0.50 -6.61
CA ALA A 24 -2.69 0.76 -7.88
C ALA A 24 -2.85 -0.43 -8.84
N ALA A 25 -2.87 -0.12 -10.14
CA ALA A 25 -2.92 -1.12 -11.19
C ALA A 25 -1.96 -0.77 -12.32
N THR A 26 -1.28 -1.80 -12.83
CA THR A 26 -0.44 -1.77 -14.04
C THR A 26 -0.89 -2.88 -14.97
N ASP A 27 -0.24 -2.99 -16.12
CA ASP A 27 -0.47 -4.03 -17.13
C ASP A 27 -0.15 -5.44 -16.61
N ARG A 28 0.53 -5.56 -15.47
CA ARG A 28 1.06 -6.81 -14.92
C ARG A 28 0.72 -7.08 -13.46
N MET A 29 0.12 -6.12 -12.76
CA MET A 29 -0.10 -6.17 -11.31
C MET A 29 -1.28 -5.31 -10.90
N VAL A 30 -2.04 -5.75 -9.91
CA VAL A 30 -2.99 -4.93 -9.16
C VAL A 30 -2.63 -5.08 -7.70
N VAL A 31 -2.53 -3.98 -6.97
CA VAL A 31 -2.23 -3.98 -5.53
C VAL A 31 -3.29 -3.17 -4.80
N VAL A 32 -3.75 -3.68 -3.65
CA VAL A 32 -4.72 -3.03 -2.75
C VAL A 32 -4.18 -3.08 -1.33
N ALA A 33 -4.37 -1.99 -0.59
CA ALA A 33 -3.97 -1.83 0.79
C ALA A 33 -5.11 -1.12 1.56
N ASP A 34 -5.48 -1.67 2.71
CA ASP A 34 -6.45 -1.10 3.66
C ASP A 34 -5.67 -0.65 4.90
N GLY A 35 -5.57 0.67 5.05
CA GLY A 35 -4.82 1.35 6.08
C GLY A 35 -5.53 1.33 7.43
N MET A 36 -4.73 1.27 8.49
CA MET A 36 -5.23 1.37 9.85
C MET A 36 -4.29 2.26 10.68
N GLY A 37 -4.89 3.14 11.46
CA GLY A 37 -4.18 4.05 12.34
C GLY A 37 -5.15 4.93 13.10
N GLY A 38 -4.66 5.61 14.13
CA GLY A 38 -5.39 6.76 14.67
C GLY A 38 -5.13 7.99 13.80
N HIS A 39 -6.07 8.95 13.76
CA HIS A 39 -6.01 10.09 12.85
C HIS A 39 -5.84 9.64 11.38
N ALA A 40 -5.32 10.49 10.49
CA ALA A 40 -5.06 10.16 9.08
C ALA A 40 -3.80 9.28 8.87
N ALA A 41 -3.39 8.50 9.87
CA ALA A 41 -2.16 7.72 9.79
C ALA A 41 -2.33 6.42 8.97
N GLY A 42 -3.55 5.87 8.89
CA GLY A 42 -3.83 4.72 8.02
C GLY A 42 -3.76 5.09 6.54
N GLU A 43 -4.26 6.27 6.15
CA GLU A 43 -4.11 6.83 4.80
C GLU A 43 -2.64 6.90 4.39
N VAL A 44 -1.78 7.44 5.25
CA VAL A 44 -0.33 7.52 4.99
C VAL A 44 0.29 6.13 4.85
N ALA A 45 -0.10 5.18 5.73
CA ALA A 45 0.44 3.83 5.71
C ALA A 45 0.10 3.10 4.40
N SER A 46 -1.16 3.13 3.96
CA SER A 46 -1.60 2.42 2.76
C SER A 46 -1.03 3.04 1.47
N GLU A 47 -0.96 4.36 1.38
CA GLU A 47 -0.32 5.05 0.24
C GLU A 47 1.18 4.74 0.14
N LEU A 48 1.88 4.76 1.28
CA LEU A 48 3.29 4.41 1.34
C LEU A 48 3.50 2.96 0.92
N ALA A 49 2.63 2.05 1.37
CA ALA A 49 2.72 0.64 1.04
C ALA A 49 2.57 0.39 -0.46
N VAL A 50 1.52 0.93 -1.09
CA VAL A 50 1.27 0.78 -2.53
C VAL A 50 2.40 1.38 -3.36
N SER A 51 2.88 2.58 -3.02
CA SER A 51 3.91 3.27 -3.78
C SER A 51 5.29 2.58 -3.70
N VAL A 52 5.70 2.15 -2.50
CA VAL A 52 6.95 1.44 -2.28
C VAL A 52 6.91 0.06 -2.93
N PHE A 53 5.80 -0.67 -2.77
CA PHE A 53 5.63 -1.99 -3.36
C PHE A 53 5.74 -1.95 -4.88
N ALA A 54 5.01 -1.05 -5.54
CA ALA A 54 5.00 -0.92 -7.00
C ALA A 54 6.40 -0.65 -7.58
N ARG A 55 7.20 0.17 -6.89
CA ARG A 55 8.60 0.42 -7.27
C ARG A 55 9.49 -0.80 -7.06
N ALA A 56 9.37 -1.48 -5.91
CA ALA A 56 10.21 -2.62 -5.57
C ALA A 56 9.97 -3.81 -6.50
N ILE A 57 8.71 -4.21 -6.72
CA ILE A 57 8.36 -5.37 -7.55
C ILE A 57 8.68 -5.18 -9.03
N THR A 58 8.66 -3.94 -9.52
CA THR A 58 9.07 -3.62 -10.90
C THR A 58 10.55 -3.97 -11.14
N SER A 59 11.40 -3.89 -10.10
CA SER A 59 12.82 -4.22 -10.20
C SER A 59 13.06 -5.73 -10.25
N GLU A 60 12.20 -6.53 -9.60
CA GLU A 60 12.28 -7.99 -9.61
C GLU A 60 10.87 -8.63 -9.62
N PRO A 61 10.27 -8.86 -10.80
CA PRO A 61 8.91 -9.41 -10.92
C PRO A 61 8.92 -10.94 -10.74
N SER A 62 9.26 -11.40 -9.55
CA SER A 62 9.37 -12.82 -9.16
C SER A 62 8.69 -13.06 -7.81
N VAL A 63 8.46 -14.33 -7.43
CA VAL A 63 7.96 -14.67 -6.09
C VAL A 63 8.96 -14.25 -4.99
N ALA A 64 10.26 -14.32 -5.28
CA ALA A 64 11.29 -13.84 -4.35
C ALA A 64 11.24 -12.31 -4.22
N GLY A 65 11.11 -11.60 -5.36
CA GLY A 65 10.94 -10.16 -5.41
C GLY A 65 9.67 -9.68 -4.72
N LEU A 66 8.59 -10.47 -4.75
CA LEU A 66 7.37 -10.22 -3.99
C LEU A 66 7.64 -10.18 -2.49
N ASN A 67 8.28 -11.22 -1.95
CA ASN A 67 8.62 -11.28 -0.53
C ASN A 67 9.59 -10.15 -0.13
N ALA A 68 10.58 -9.85 -0.97
CA ALA A 68 11.52 -8.76 -0.74
C ALA A 68 10.80 -7.40 -0.74
N ALA A 69 9.90 -7.15 -1.69
CA ALA A 69 9.09 -5.94 -1.76
C ALA A 69 8.23 -5.74 -0.51
N LEU A 70 7.60 -6.81 0.00
CA LEU A 70 6.83 -6.75 1.25
C LEU A 70 7.69 -6.37 2.45
N HIS A 71 8.92 -6.87 2.54
CA HIS A 71 9.84 -6.50 3.62
C HIS A 71 10.28 -5.03 3.51
N ILE A 72 10.56 -4.55 2.29
CA ILE A 72 10.91 -3.14 2.03
C ILE A 72 9.73 -2.23 2.42
N VAL A 73 8.50 -2.60 2.05
CA VAL A 73 7.28 -1.87 2.42
C VAL A 73 7.14 -1.77 3.94
N ASN A 74 7.21 -2.91 4.63
CA ASN A 74 7.07 -2.94 6.08
C ASN A 74 8.14 -2.09 6.77
N GLN A 75 9.40 -2.16 6.29
CA GLN A 75 10.47 -1.33 6.83
C GLN A 75 10.21 0.16 6.61
N ALA A 76 9.72 0.56 5.43
CA ALA A 76 9.39 1.96 5.14
C ALA A 76 8.29 2.50 6.06
N ILE A 77 7.25 1.71 6.34
CA ILE A 77 6.18 2.08 7.28
C ILE A 77 6.72 2.23 8.70
N LEU A 78 7.56 1.30 9.15
CA LEU A 78 8.19 1.37 10.47
C LEU A 78 9.10 2.60 10.60
N ASP A 79 9.93 2.87 9.59
CA ASP A 79 10.83 4.02 9.56
C ASP A 79 10.04 5.35 9.60
N ASP A 80 8.95 5.46 8.83
CA ASP A 80 8.09 6.65 8.83
C ASP A 80 7.39 6.84 10.19
N ALA A 81 6.85 5.76 10.77
CA ALA A 81 6.20 5.81 12.09
C ALA A 81 7.18 6.16 13.22
N LEU A 82 8.45 5.80 13.10
CA LEU A 82 9.51 6.18 14.05
C LEU A 82 9.92 7.65 13.88
N ALA A 83 9.93 8.16 12.66
CA ALA A 83 10.27 9.55 12.36
C ALA A 83 9.15 10.54 12.73
N HIS A 84 7.90 10.07 12.76
CA HIS A 84 6.69 10.88 12.96
C HIS A 84 5.87 10.34 14.14
N PRO A 85 6.10 10.81 15.38
CA PRO A 85 5.42 10.29 16.58
C PRO A 85 3.89 10.36 16.52
N GLU A 86 3.32 11.30 15.76
CA GLU A 86 1.89 11.43 15.51
C GLU A 86 1.30 10.28 14.67
N ARG A 87 2.15 9.52 13.97
CA ARG A 87 1.80 8.34 13.16
C ARG A 87 2.17 7.04 13.87
N ALA A 88 2.56 7.11 15.14
CA ALA A 88 2.94 5.92 15.90
C ALA A 88 1.79 4.89 15.90
N GLY A 89 2.13 3.65 15.53
CA GLY A 89 1.16 2.55 15.46
C GLY A 89 0.35 2.47 14.17
N MET A 90 0.65 3.30 13.15
CA MET A 90 0.07 3.12 11.82
C MET A 90 0.50 1.80 11.19
N GLY A 91 -0.35 1.26 10.33
CA GLY A 91 -0.11 0.06 9.56
C GLY A 91 -1.10 -0.07 8.42
N THR A 92 -0.96 -1.10 7.61
CA THR A 92 -1.86 -1.36 6.49
C THR A 92 -1.82 -2.83 6.12
N THR A 93 -2.91 -3.34 5.56
CA THR A 93 -2.89 -4.58 4.78
C THR A 93 -2.21 -4.34 3.43
N LEU A 94 -1.83 -5.42 2.71
CA LEU A 94 -1.42 -5.34 1.30
C LEU A 94 -1.69 -6.68 0.60
N THR A 95 -2.36 -6.65 -0.55
CA THR A 95 -2.56 -7.79 -1.45
C THR A 95 -2.18 -7.41 -2.88
N ALA A 96 -1.44 -8.27 -3.59
CA ALA A 96 -0.97 -8.04 -4.96
C ALA A 96 -0.88 -9.33 -5.79
#